data_AF-A0A958UKF8-F1
#
_entry.id   AF-A0A958UKF8-F1
#
_cell.length_a   1.000
_cell.length_b   1.000
_cell.length_c   1.000
_cell.angle_alpha   90.00
_cell.angle_beta   90.00
_cell.angle_gamma   90.00
#
_symmetry.space_group_name_H-M   'P 1'
#
loop_
_entity.id
_entity.type
_entity.pdbx_description
1 polymer ?
#
loop_
_entity_poly.entity_id
_entity_poly.type
_entity_poly.pdbx_seq_one_letter_code
_entity_poly.pdbx_strand_id
1 'polypeptide(L)'
;MKKITLTLLLFSIALLTQAQAIFINELHYDNTGGDVNEGFEIAGPASTDLTGWKVELYNGSNGTDYGTINLSGTIPDEGAGFGAINFLASGVQNGSPDGLALIDASNTVIQFLSYEGSFAATSGTANGMTSTDIGVSESSSSPIGESLQLIGTGSLYSDFTWSGPTAASPGLINTGQTFVGSGSGSSPDITCPDNVVVNNAAGTCGAAVSFTGFAMDDEDGNITSLIVATPASGSIFSIGVNTVTLSVTDSDDNTSTCQFTITVVDNDPPVAICQDITVELDPITGTATIAPADVDNGSSDLCGAVSLSLDISAFDCTMTGPNTVVLTATDDAGNSSNCSATVTVQDSTSPIITCLGEASGPSVFINEIHYDNAGADEAEAIEIAGPSGTNLSTYSIVLYNGNGGTEYNTVNLSGVIDD
;
A
#
# COMPACT_ATOMS: atom_id res chain seq x y z
N MET A 1 -9.55 -74.78 30.90
CA MET A 1 -10.72 -73.88 30.82
C MET A 1 -10.24 -72.46 31.11
N LYS A 2 -9.87 -71.69 30.09
CA LYS A 2 -9.51 -70.26 30.22
C LYS A 2 -10.74 -69.45 29.83
N LYS A 3 -11.22 -68.64 30.77
CA LYS A 3 -12.43 -67.83 30.64
C LYS A 3 -12.23 -66.77 29.56
N ILE A 4 -13.15 -66.71 28.60
CA ILE A 4 -13.26 -65.64 27.61
C ILE A 4 -14.06 -64.52 28.28
N THR A 5 -13.41 -63.39 28.58
CA THR A 5 -14.08 -62.19 29.07
C THR A 5 -14.61 -61.43 27.85
N LEU A 6 -15.91 -61.45 27.65
CA LEU A 6 -16.60 -60.67 26.61
C LEU A 6 -16.84 -59.25 27.17
N THR A 7 -15.97 -58.31 26.79
CA THR A 7 -16.15 -56.89 27.11
C THR A 7 -17.23 -56.33 26.18
N LEU A 8 -18.43 -56.11 26.71
CA LEU A 8 -19.53 -55.47 26.02
C LEU A 8 -19.20 -53.98 25.87
N LEU A 9 -18.83 -53.56 24.66
CA LEU A 9 -18.62 -52.15 24.32
C LEU A 9 -20.01 -51.49 24.28
N LEU A 10 -20.37 -50.72 25.31
CA LEU A 10 -21.53 -49.83 25.24
C LEU A 10 -21.22 -48.76 24.19
N PHE A 11 -21.86 -48.87 23.02
CA PHE A 11 -21.91 -47.79 22.05
C PHE A 11 -22.88 -46.74 22.60
N SER A 12 -22.36 -45.74 23.30
CA SER A 12 -23.11 -44.51 23.55
C SER A 12 -23.29 -43.81 22.22
N ILE A 13 -24.44 -44.03 21.57
CA ILE A 13 -24.90 -43.20 20.45
C ILE A 13 -25.09 -41.80 21.03
N ALA A 14 -24.12 -40.92 20.81
CA ALA A 14 -24.39 -39.51 20.91
C ALA A 14 -25.46 -39.22 19.84
N LEU A 15 -26.68 -38.91 20.27
CA LEU A 15 -27.65 -38.29 19.37
C LEU A 15 -26.99 -36.99 18.91
N LEU A 16 -26.60 -36.95 17.64
CA LEU A 16 -26.37 -35.69 16.96
C LEU A 16 -27.71 -34.96 16.98
N THR A 17 -27.83 -33.95 17.85
CA THR A 17 -28.92 -32.99 17.79
C THR A 17 -28.75 -32.23 16.49
N GLN A 18 -29.52 -32.60 15.48
CA GLN A 18 -29.55 -31.86 14.23
C GLN A 18 -30.10 -30.46 14.53
N ALA A 19 -29.46 -29.42 14.02
CA ALA A 19 -29.95 -28.04 14.16
C ALA A 19 -31.35 -27.96 13.54
N GLN A 20 -32.35 -27.70 14.39
CA GLN A 20 -33.76 -27.71 13.98
C GLN A 20 -34.29 -26.28 13.92
N ALA A 21 -34.24 -25.69 12.72
CA ALA A 21 -34.60 -24.29 12.49
C ALA A 21 -36.10 -24.06 12.22
N ILE A 22 -36.85 -25.10 11.83
CA ILE A 22 -38.32 -25.03 11.66
C ILE A 22 -38.96 -25.91 12.73
N PHE A 23 -39.89 -25.36 13.51
CA PHE A 23 -40.45 -26.03 14.66
C PHE A 23 -41.86 -25.55 15.02
N ILE A 24 -42.59 -26.39 15.76
CA ILE A 24 -43.85 -26.04 16.42
C ILE A 24 -43.52 -25.03 17.53
N ASN A 25 -44.11 -23.84 17.42
CA ASN A 25 -43.77 -22.66 18.21
C ASN A 25 -44.78 -22.35 19.32
N GLU A 26 -46.04 -22.63 19.04
CA GLU A 26 -47.18 -22.38 19.92
C GLU A 26 -48.24 -23.46 19.66
N LEU A 27 -48.99 -23.82 20.70
CA LEU A 27 -50.02 -24.85 20.68
C LEU A 27 -51.19 -24.42 21.56
N HIS A 28 -52.41 -24.53 21.03
CA HIS A 28 -53.66 -24.38 21.77
C HIS A 28 -54.56 -25.59 21.50
N TYR A 29 -54.92 -26.32 22.56
CA TYR A 29 -55.67 -27.58 22.48
C TYR A 29 -56.76 -27.74 23.55
N ASP A 30 -56.77 -26.96 24.64
CA ASP A 30 -57.79 -27.08 25.68
C ASP A 30 -58.13 -25.72 26.31
N ASN A 31 -59.41 -25.32 26.24
CA ASN A 31 -59.88 -24.07 26.86
C ASN A 31 -61.26 -24.18 27.52
N THR A 32 -61.59 -23.15 28.30
CA THR A 32 -62.90 -23.00 28.93
C THR A 32 -63.97 -22.71 27.88
N GLY A 33 -64.84 -23.69 27.60
CA GLY A 33 -66.03 -23.49 26.75
C GLY A 33 -66.10 -24.36 25.49
N GLY A 34 -65.12 -25.25 25.27
CA GLY A 34 -65.05 -26.18 24.13
C GLY A 34 -64.07 -25.72 23.04
N ASP A 35 -63.91 -26.53 21.99
CA ASP A 35 -62.90 -26.49 20.92
C ASP A 35 -62.84 -25.18 20.08
N VAL A 36 -62.58 -24.02 20.71
CA VAL A 36 -62.53 -22.69 20.10
C VAL A 36 -61.09 -22.27 19.90
N ASN A 37 -60.70 -21.90 18.68
CA ASN A 37 -59.35 -21.45 18.32
C ASN A 37 -58.23 -22.48 18.55
N GLU A 38 -58.55 -23.78 18.59
CA GLU A 38 -57.54 -24.84 18.58
C GLU A 38 -56.64 -24.72 17.35
N GLY A 39 -55.34 -24.96 17.55
CA GLY A 39 -54.36 -24.73 16.52
C GLY A 39 -52.93 -24.84 17.04
N PHE A 40 -52.01 -24.63 16.11
CA PHE A 40 -50.59 -24.58 16.40
C PHE A 40 -49.92 -23.57 15.47
N GLU A 41 -48.75 -23.10 15.88
CA GLU A 41 -47.93 -22.21 15.08
C GLU A 41 -46.62 -22.88 14.70
N ILE A 42 -46.14 -22.56 13.51
CA ILE A 42 -44.82 -22.97 13.04
C ILE A 42 -43.94 -21.74 12.96
N ALA A 43 -42.77 -21.79 13.59
CA ALA A 43 -41.75 -20.76 13.48
C ALA A 43 -40.51 -21.29 12.74
N GLY A 44 -39.78 -20.37 12.12
CA GLY A 44 -38.53 -20.65 11.44
C GLY A 44 -38.03 -19.49 10.59
N PRO A 45 -37.02 -19.72 9.73
CA PRO A 45 -36.45 -18.68 8.89
C PRO A 45 -37.52 -18.04 8.00
N ALA A 46 -37.53 -16.71 7.93
CA ALA A 46 -38.44 -15.95 7.09
C ALA A 46 -38.31 -16.37 5.61
N SER A 47 -39.41 -16.25 4.88
CA SER A 47 -39.55 -16.70 3.48
C SER A 47 -39.48 -18.22 3.26
N THR A 48 -39.39 -19.04 4.31
CA THR A 48 -39.53 -20.50 4.19
C THR A 48 -40.91 -20.85 3.65
N ASP A 49 -40.97 -21.55 2.52
CA ASP A 49 -42.19 -22.09 1.93
C ASP A 49 -42.56 -23.43 2.59
N LEU A 50 -43.72 -23.48 3.22
CA LEU A 50 -44.25 -24.68 3.89
C LEU A 50 -45.06 -25.59 2.96
N THR A 51 -45.07 -25.32 1.64
CA THR A 51 -45.73 -26.18 0.66
C THR A 51 -45.18 -27.61 0.75
N GLY A 52 -46.08 -28.58 0.98
CA GLY A 52 -45.74 -30.00 1.10
C GLY A 52 -45.40 -30.45 2.52
N TRP A 53 -45.20 -29.52 3.46
CA TRP A 53 -45.12 -29.85 4.89
C TRP A 53 -46.50 -30.22 5.42
N LYS A 54 -46.55 -30.98 6.52
CA LYS A 54 -47.79 -31.37 7.18
C LYS A 54 -47.60 -31.53 8.69
N VAL A 55 -48.70 -31.41 9.42
CA VAL A 55 -48.81 -31.86 10.80
C VAL A 55 -49.80 -33.01 10.89
N GLU A 56 -49.40 -34.10 11.54
CA GLU A 56 -50.28 -35.23 11.85
C GLU A 56 -50.64 -35.21 13.34
N LEU A 57 -51.92 -35.38 13.65
CA LEU A 57 -52.44 -35.40 15.02
C LEU A 57 -52.59 -36.85 15.50
N TYR A 58 -52.19 -37.10 16.74
CA TYR A 58 -52.09 -38.44 17.32
C TYR A 58 -52.85 -38.55 18.63
N ASN A 59 -53.60 -39.64 18.76
CA ASN A 59 -54.29 -39.99 19.99
C ASN A 59 -53.33 -40.77 20.89
N GLY A 60 -52.99 -40.26 22.07
CA GLY A 60 -51.98 -40.91 22.92
C GLY A 60 -52.51 -42.07 23.75
N SER A 61 -53.83 -42.33 23.77
CA SER A 61 -54.39 -43.54 24.40
C SER A 61 -54.13 -44.82 23.59
N ASN A 62 -54.00 -44.71 22.27
CA ASN A 62 -53.77 -45.87 21.38
C ASN A 62 -52.59 -45.67 20.39
N GLY A 63 -52.00 -44.48 20.36
CA GLY A 63 -50.89 -44.10 19.50
C GLY A 63 -51.26 -43.90 18.02
N THR A 64 -52.55 -43.91 17.66
CA THR A 64 -52.96 -43.82 16.24
C THR A 64 -53.10 -42.38 15.80
N ASP A 65 -52.64 -42.07 14.59
CA ASP A 65 -52.96 -40.81 13.91
C ASP A 65 -54.47 -40.75 13.59
N TYR A 66 -55.08 -39.58 13.78
CA TYR A 66 -56.51 -39.36 13.52
C TYR A 66 -56.80 -38.16 12.61
N GLY A 67 -55.78 -37.38 12.28
CA GLY A 67 -55.93 -36.21 11.43
C GLY A 67 -54.61 -35.79 10.80
N THR A 68 -54.69 -35.20 9.60
CA THR A 68 -53.55 -34.60 8.91
C THR A 68 -53.93 -33.20 8.44
N ILE A 69 -53.07 -32.24 8.75
CA ILE A 69 -53.21 -30.84 8.37
C ILE A 69 -52.05 -30.53 7.43
N ASN A 70 -52.37 -30.32 6.15
CA ASN A 70 -51.36 -29.91 5.16
C ASN A 70 -51.04 -28.43 5.37
N LEU A 71 -49.75 -28.11 5.48
CA LEU A 71 -49.29 -26.74 5.63
C LEU A 71 -49.15 -26.08 4.26
N SER A 72 -49.27 -24.76 4.26
CA SER A 72 -49.03 -23.93 3.08
C SER A 72 -48.75 -22.50 3.51
N GLY A 73 -48.19 -21.71 2.60
CA GLY A 73 -47.79 -20.33 2.86
C GLY A 73 -46.30 -20.20 3.16
N THR A 74 -45.85 -18.97 3.27
CA THR A 74 -44.46 -18.60 3.56
C THR A 74 -44.38 -17.96 4.93
N ILE A 75 -43.40 -18.36 5.74
CA ILE A 75 -43.16 -17.74 7.05
C ILE A 75 -42.81 -16.25 6.83
N PRO A 76 -43.52 -15.29 7.46
CA PRO A 76 -43.20 -13.86 7.33
C PRO A 76 -41.88 -13.50 8.03
N ASP A 77 -41.29 -12.36 7.67
CA ASP A 77 -40.20 -11.76 8.46
C ASP A 77 -40.82 -10.83 9.51
N GLU A 78 -40.74 -11.24 10.77
CA GLU A 78 -41.18 -10.46 11.92
C GLU A 78 -40.02 -9.85 12.71
N GLY A 79 -38.78 -10.18 12.33
CA GLY A 79 -37.56 -9.69 12.95
C GLY A 79 -36.41 -10.68 12.84
N ALA A 80 -35.20 -10.15 12.67
CA ALA A 80 -33.96 -10.93 12.60
C ALA A 80 -33.96 -12.04 11.52
N GLY A 81 -34.80 -11.95 10.48
CA GLY A 81 -34.89 -12.99 9.45
C GLY A 81 -35.69 -14.22 9.89
N PHE A 82 -36.54 -14.10 10.90
CA PHE A 82 -37.43 -15.15 11.41
C PHE A 82 -38.87 -14.66 11.53
N GLY A 83 -39.81 -15.59 11.62
CA GLY A 83 -41.19 -15.29 11.99
C GLY A 83 -41.99 -16.55 12.29
N ALA A 84 -43.29 -16.39 12.50
CA ALA A 84 -44.23 -17.46 12.80
C ALA A 84 -45.46 -17.41 11.87
N ILE A 85 -46.10 -18.56 11.69
CA ILE A 85 -47.34 -18.69 10.94
C ILE A 85 -48.29 -19.64 11.66
N ASN A 86 -49.52 -19.17 11.86
CA ASN A 86 -50.57 -19.89 12.59
C ASN A 86 -51.43 -20.78 11.70
N PHE A 87 -51.75 -21.97 12.20
CA PHE A 87 -52.66 -22.93 11.60
C PHE A 87 -53.76 -23.32 12.58
N LEU A 88 -55.00 -23.03 12.20
CA LEU A 88 -56.18 -23.50 12.93
C LEU A 88 -56.41 -24.99 12.67
N ALA A 89 -56.68 -25.73 13.74
CA ALA A 89 -56.88 -27.17 13.73
C ALA A 89 -58.16 -27.49 14.52
N SER A 90 -59.24 -27.86 13.84
CA SER A 90 -60.46 -28.27 14.54
C SER A 90 -60.36 -29.71 15.05
N GLY A 91 -60.62 -29.93 16.33
CA GLY A 91 -60.68 -31.27 16.91
C GLY A 91 -59.31 -31.79 17.30
N VAL A 92 -58.42 -30.90 17.74
CA VAL A 92 -57.23 -31.30 18.48
C VAL A 92 -57.72 -31.92 19.79
N GLN A 93 -57.39 -33.18 20.01
CA GLN A 93 -57.85 -33.89 21.20
C GLN A 93 -57.16 -33.35 22.45
N ASN A 94 -57.86 -33.36 23.58
CA ASN A 94 -57.39 -32.90 24.88
C ASN A 94 -57.34 -34.05 25.91
N GLY A 95 -57.05 -35.27 25.46
CA GLY A 95 -56.81 -36.43 26.32
C GLY A 95 -55.37 -36.50 26.80
N SER A 96 -55.16 -36.96 28.04
CA SER A 96 -53.82 -37.21 28.57
C SER A 96 -53.34 -38.63 28.26
N PRO A 97 -52.20 -38.80 27.55
CA PRO A 97 -51.54 -37.83 26.67
C PRO A 97 -52.16 -37.82 25.27
N ASP A 98 -51.94 -36.75 24.52
CA ASP A 98 -52.19 -36.62 23.08
C ASP A 98 -51.02 -35.82 22.46
N GLY A 99 -50.92 -35.78 21.13
CA GLY A 99 -49.76 -35.14 20.51
C GLY A 99 -49.88 -34.86 19.01
N LEU A 100 -48.83 -34.23 18.48
CA LEU A 100 -48.72 -33.89 17.08
C LEU A 100 -47.29 -34.11 16.56
N ALA A 101 -47.18 -34.48 15.29
CA ALA A 101 -45.92 -34.61 14.59
C ALA A 101 -45.82 -33.59 13.46
N LEU A 102 -44.72 -32.83 13.41
CA LEU A 102 -44.36 -31.97 12.29
C LEU A 102 -43.53 -32.77 11.29
N ILE A 103 -43.95 -32.78 10.03
CA ILE A 103 -43.33 -33.55 8.95
C ILE A 103 -42.97 -32.63 7.79
N ASP A 104 -41.75 -32.77 7.28
CA ASP A 104 -41.26 -31.98 6.15
C ASP A 104 -41.84 -32.45 4.79
N ALA A 105 -41.55 -31.68 3.74
CA ALA A 105 -41.98 -32.00 2.37
C ALA A 105 -41.36 -33.31 1.80
N SER A 106 -40.32 -33.84 2.43
CA SER A 106 -39.70 -35.13 2.09
C SER A 106 -40.31 -36.30 2.88
N ASN A 107 -41.36 -36.04 3.67
CA ASN A 107 -42.04 -36.99 4.54
C ASN A 107 -41.16 -37.50 5.70
N THR A 108 -40.25 -36.65 6.20
CA THR A 108 -39.42 -36.87 7.39
C THR A 108 -40.05 -36.22 8.63
N VAL A 109 -40.13 -36.95 9.75
CA VAL A 109 -40.59 -36.39 11.02
C VAL A 109 -39.53 -35.45 11.59
N ILE A 110 -39.86 -34.18 11.70
CA ILE A 110 -39.02 -33.12 12.28
C ILE A 110 -39.23 -33.03 13.78
N GLN A 111 -40.49 -33.06 14.23
CA GLN A 111 -40.84 -33.14 15.65
C GLN A 111 -41.96 -34.13 15.85
N PHE A 112 -41.93 -34.82 16.99
CA PHE A 112 -43.08 -35.52 17.52
C PHE A 112 -43.24 -35.13 18.98
N LEU A 113 -44.17 -34.20 19.22
CA LEU A 113 -44.42 -33.60 20.52
C LEU A 113 -45.74 -34.13 21.09
N SER A 114 -45.80 -34.23 22.41
CA SER A 114 -47.02 -34.53 23.14
C SER A 114 -47.18 -33.59 24.33
N TYR A 115 -48.37 -33.57 24.88
CA TYR A 115 -48.69 -32.85 26.11
C TYR A 115 -49.30 -33.82 27.11
N GLU A 116 -49.14 -33.51 28.39
CA GLU A 116 -49.62 -34.31 29.53
C GLU A 116 -49.04 -35.74 29.58
N GLY A 117 -47.84 -35.93 29.03
CA GLY A 117 -47.11 -37.20 29.04
C GLY A 117 -46.68 -37.65 27.64
N SER A 118 -45.76 -38.62 27.59
CA SER A 118 -45.24 -39.20 26.33
C SER A 118 -45.96 -40.49 25.95
N PHE A 119 -46.06 -40.79 24.66
CA PHE A 119 -46.57 -42.06 24.14
C PHE A 119 -45.85 -42.48 22.85
N ALA A 120 -46.02 -43.73 22.43
CA ALA A 120 -45.47 -44.23 21.17
C ALA A 120 -46.54 -44.22 20.07
N ALA A 121 -46.19 -43.69 18.90
CA ALA A 121 -47.07 -43.77 17.73
C ALA A 121 -47.12 -45.20 17.19
N THR A 122 -48.33 -45.64 16.82
CA THR A 122 -48.64 -46.98 16.31
C THR A 122 -49.12 -46.95 14.85
N SER A 123 -49.33 -45.75 14.29
CA SER A 123 -49.63 -45.50 12.88
C SER A 123 -49.03 -44.15 12.42
N GLY A 124 -49.44 -43.65 11.25
CA GLY A 124 -48.95 -42.40 10.67
C GLY A 124 -47.46 -42.38 10.31
N THR A 125 -46.95 -41.20 10.00
CA THR A 125 -45.54 -40.99 9.61
C THR A 125 -44.59 -41.18 10.79
N ALA A 126 -45.04 -40.92 12.02
CA ALA A 126 -44.27 -41.12 13.24
C ALA A 126 -44.31 -42.55 13.79
N ASN A 127 -44.91 -43.52 13.08
CA ASN A 127 -45.06 -44.90 13.56
C ASN A 127 -43.76 -45.49 14.12
N GLY A 128 -43.79 -45.95 15.37
CA GLY A 128 -42.65 -46.49 16.10
C GLY A 128 -41.77 -45.45 16.80
N MET A 129 -42.02 -44.15 16.62
CA MET A 129 -41.38 -43.08 17.39
C MET A 129 -42.12 -42.86 18.72
N THR A 130 -41.39 -42.44 19.74
CA THR A 130 -41.96 -41.98 21.03
C THR A 130 -41.99 -40.46 21.02
N SER A 131 -43.13 -39.87 21.38
CA SER A 131 -43.28 -38.42 21.48
C SER A 131 -42.46 -37.86 22.63
N THR A 132 -42.08 -36.59 22.49
CA THR A 132 -41.45 -35.80 23.54
C THR A 132 -42.52 -34.95 24.22
N ASP A 133 -42.71 -35.18 25.52
CA ASP A 133 -43.63 -34.36 26.33
C ASP A 133 -43.07 -32.93 26.46
N ILE A 134 -43.90 -31.93 26.14
CA ILE A 134 -43.53 -30.51 26.19
C ILE A 134 -43.41 -30.00 27.64
N GLY A 135 -43.96 -30.74 28.61
CA GLY A 135 -43.79 -30.46 30.04
C GLY A 135 -44.66 -29.33 30.60
N VAL A 136 -45.52 -28.74 29.75
CA VAL A 136 -46.56 -27.78 30.11
C VAL A 136 -47.91 -28.27 29.56
N SER A 137 -49.00 -27.84 30.16
CA SER A 137 -50.34 -28.29 29.76
C SER A 137 -51.37 -27.18 29.92
N GLU A 138 -52.42 -27.25 29.11
CA GLU A 138 -53.65 -26.50 29.34
C GLU A 138 -54.59 -27.32 30.22
N SER A 139 -55.54 -26.64 30.87
CA SER A 139 -56.59 -27.30 31.65
C SER A 139 -57.94 -26.88 31.11
N SER A 140 -58.98 -27.67 31.41
CA SER A 140 -60.38 -27.29 31.15
C SER A 140 -60.85 -25.97 31.76
N SER A 141 -60.02 -25.31 32.57
CA SER A 141 -60.24 -23.98 33.15
C SER A 141 -59.34 -22.88 32.57
N SER A 142 -58.50 -23.19 31.59
CA SER A 142 -57.67 -22.21 30.88
C SER A 142 -58.57 -21.16 30.21
N PRO A 143 -58.31 -19.86 30.42
CA PRO A 143 -59.04 -18.79 29.74
C PRO A 143 -58.98 -18.91 28.21
N ILE A 144 -60.04 -18.48 27.54
CA ILE A 144 -60.04 -18.34 26.08
C ILE A 144 -58.98 -17.32 25.67
N GLY A 145 -58.12 -17.69 24.71
CA GLY A 145 -57.07 -16.82 24.19
C GLY A 145 -55.73 -16.95 24.90
N GLU A 146 -55.54 -17.97 25.73
CA GLU A 146 -54.22 -18.42 26.19
C GLU A 146 -53.77 -19.66 25.40
N SER A 147 -52.47 -19.92 25.39
CA SER A 147 -51.82 -21.02 24.68
C SER A 147 -50.54 -21.46 25.39
N LEU A 148 -50.03 -22.62 25.00
CA LEU A 148 -48.67 -23.07 25.34
C LEU A 148 -47.73 -22.57 24.25
N GLN A 149 -46.61 -21.98 24.62
CA GLN A 149 -45.74 -21.28 23.67
C GLN A 149 -44.28 -21.34 24.09
N LEU A 150 -43.38 -21.35 23.10
CA LEU A 150 -41.95 -21.29 23.31
C LEU A 150 -41.52 -19.87 23.71
N ILE A 151 -40.69 -19.77 24.75
CA ILE A 151 -40.02 -18.54 25.19
C ILE A 151 -38.50 -18.73 25.23
N GLY A 152 -37.74 -17.64 25.24
CA GLY A 152 -36.28 -17.68 25.27
C GLY A 152 -35.64 -16.85 24.16
N THR A 153 -34.34 -17.01 23.98
CA THR A 153 -33.57 -16.26 22.98
C THR A 153 -32.66 -17.22 22.20
N GLY A 154 -32.76 -17.21 20.87
CA GLY A 154 -31.99 -18.12 20.03
C GLY A 154 -32.49 -18.18 18.59
N SER A 155 -32.10 -19.22 17.86
CA SER A 155 -32.46 -19.41 16.44
C SER A 155 -32.85 -20.85 16.11
N LEU A 156 -32.66 -21.79 17.04
CA LEU A 156 -32.99 -23.20 16.92
C LEU A 156 -34.01 -23.61 17.99
N TYR A 157 -34.78 -24.67 17.73
CA TYR A 157 -35.76 -25.20 18.69
C TYR A 157 -35.17 -25.44 20.09
N SER A 158 -33.92 -25.90 20.17
CA SER A 158 -33.23 -26.19 21.44
C SER A 158 -32.93 -24.96 22.30
N ASP A 159 -32.98 -23.76 21.73
CA ASP A 159 -32.67 -22.51 22.43
C ASP A 159 -33.88 -21.97 23.21
N PHE A 160 -35.06 -22.53 22.95
CA PHE A 160 -36.31 -22.12 23.55
C PHE A 160 -36.83 -23.17 24.53
N THR A 161 -37.69 -22.74 25.44
CA THR A 161 -38.34 -23.60 26.44
C THR A 161 -39.85 -23.37 26.40
N TRP A 162 -40.62 -24.45 26.44
CA TRP A 162 -42.08 -24.37 26.53
C TRP A 162 -42.52 -23.71 27.83
N SER A 163 -43.45 -22.77 27.73
CA SER A 163 -44.06 -22.04 28.83
C SER A 163 -45.55 -21.89 28.56
N GLY A 164 -46.34 -21.64 29.60
CA GLY A 164 -47.76 -21.37 29.48
C GLY A 164 -48.61 -22.12 30.51
N PRO A 165 -49.94 -21.91 30.48
CA PRO A 165 -50.67 -21.09 29.51
C PRO A 165 -50.36 -19.59 29.62
N THR A 166 -50.24 -18.90 28.49
CA THR A 166 -50.02 -17.43 28.38
C THR A 166 -50.80 -16.87 27.20
N ALA A 167 -51.03 -15.55 27.14
CA ALA A 167 -51.81 -14.94 26.05
C ALA A 167 -51.27 -15.35 24.66
N ALA A 168 -52.16 -15.88 23.83
CA ALA A 168 -51.83 -16.42 22.51
C ALA A 168 -51.36 -15.34 21.53
N SER A 169 -50.47 -15.71 20.62
CA SER A 169 -49.79 -14.82 19.66
C SER A 169 -50.02 -15.22 18.19
N PRO A 170 -51.25 -15.54 17.76
CA PRO A 170 -51.48 -16.18 16.45
C PRO A 170 -50.93 -15.38 15.27
N GLY A 171 -49.96 -15.97 14.57
CA GLY A 171 -49.27 -15.43 13.41
C GLY A 171 -48.21 -14.39 13.77
N LEU A 172 -47.79 -14.34 15.04
CA LEU A 172 -46.74 -13.47 15.53
C LEU A 172 -45.70 -14.26 16.37
N ILE A 173 -44.48 -13.72 16.47
CA ILE A 173 -43.49 -14.23 17.44
C ILE A 173 -44.04 -14.13 18.87
N ASN A 174 -43.84 -15.20 19.64
CA ASN A 174 -44.37 -15.33 21.00
C ASN A 174 -43.87 -14.24 21.95
N THR A 175 -44.70 -13.88 22.93
CA THR A 175 -44.28 -12.92 23.97
C THR A 175 -43.19 -13.53 24.84
N GLY A 176 -42.01 -12.90 24.87
CA GLY A 176 -40.84 -13.42 25.60
C GLY A 176 -39.98 -14.38 24.78
N GLN A 177 -40.27 -14.52 23.48
CA GLN A 177 -39.39 -15.13 22.50
C GLN A 177 -38.61 -14.04 21.75
N THR A 178 -37.33 -14.26 21.53
CA THR A 178 -36.48 -13.35 20.75
C THR A 178 -35.62 -14.17 19.80
N PHE A 179 -35.83 -13.98 18.51
CA PHE A 179 -34.98 -14.59 17.50
C PHE A 179 -33.69 -13.79 17.32
N VAL A 180 -32.57 -14.49 17.25
CA VAL A 180 -31.30 -13.96 16.74
C VAL A 180 -31.10 -14.51 15.33
N GLY A 181 -30.76 -13.67 14.37
CA GLY A 181 -30.75 -14.06 12.96
C GLY A 181 -29.71 -15.14 12.65
N SER A 182 -30.07 -16.14 11.83
CA SER A 182 -29.17 -17.20 11.33
C SER A 182 -28.34 -16.73 10.13
N GLY A 183 -27.80 -15.51 10.17
CA GLY A 183 -27.10 -14.94 9.02
C GLY A 183 -26.22 -13.73 9.33
N SER A 184 -25.69 -13.65 10.54
CA SER A 184 -24.60 -12.74 10.86
C SER A 184 -23.93 -13.23 12.13
N GLY A 185 -22.99 -14.17 12.02
CA GLY A 185 -21.86 -14.19 12.94
C GLY A 185 -21.27 -12.78 13.05
N SER A 186 -20.57 -12.50 14.14
CA SER A 186 -19.82 -11.26 14.23
C SER A 186 -18.82 -11.18 13.07
N SER A 187 -18.50 -9.98 12.56
CA SER A 187 -17.39 -9.89 11.60
C SER A 187 -16.09 -10.18 12.34
N PRO A 188 -15.12 -10.90 11.74
CA PRO A 188 -13.88 -11.22 12.41
C PRO A 188 -13.13 -9.99 12.92
N ASP A 189 -12.49 -10.10 14.07
CA ASP A 189 -11.50 -9.12 14.50
C ASP A 189 -10.14 -9.45 13.85
N ILE A 190 -9.62 -8.52 13.05
CA ILE A 190 -8.33 -8.66 12.37
C ILE A 190 -7.34 -7.60 12.85
N THR A 191 -6.20 -8.06 13.34
CA THR A 191 -5.07 -7.22 13.75
C THR A 191 -3.97 -7.25 12.70
N CYS A 192 -3.63 -6.06 12.20
CA CYS A 192 -2.52 -5.89 11.27
C CYS A 192 -1.16 -5.86 11.99
N PRO A 193 -0.07 -6.24 11.29
CA PRO A 193 1.29 -5.92 11.72
C PRO A 193 1.51 -4.40 11.85
N ASP A 194 2.53 -4.03 12.60
CA ASP A 194 3.06 -2.67 12.57
C ASP A 194 3.64 -2.33 11.20
N ASN A 195 3.72 -1.02 10.90
CA ASN A 195 4.43 -0.55 9.71
C ASN A 195 5.91 -0.97 9.76
N VAL A 196 6.43 -1.40 8.61
CA VAL A 196 7.79 -1.90 8.48
C VAL A 196 8.63 -0.92 7.67
N VAL A 197 9.86 -0.66 8.11
CA VAL A 197 10.87 0.07 7.34
C VAL A 197 12.08 -0.84 7.18
N VAL A 198 12.49 -1.08 5.93
CA VAL A 198 13.64 -1.92 5.57
C VAL A 198 14.44 -1.27 4.47
N ASN A 199 15.72 -1.62 4.37
CA ASN A 199 16.52 -1.26 3.22
C ASN A 199 16.28 -2.24 2.06
N ASN A 200 16.48 -1.80 0.83
CA ASN A 200 16.60 -2.71 -0.31
C ASN A 200 17.72 -3.75 -0.10
N ALA A 201 17.57 -4.90 -0.75
CA ALA A 201 18.64 -5.90 -0.77
C ALA A 201 19.73 -5.46 -1.75
N ALA A 202 21.00 -5.67 -1.37
CA ALA A 202 22.15 -5.24 -2.15
C ALA A 202 22.08 -5.71 -3.63
N GLY A 203 22.20 -4.76 -4.54
CA GLY A 203 22.13 -4.99 -5.98
C GLY A 203 20.71 -5.26 -6.49
N THR A 204 19.68 -4.82 -5.76
CA THR A 204 18.27 -4.91 -6.17
C THR A 204 17.48 -3.65 -5.78
N CYS A 205 16.37 -3.39 -6.47
CA CYS A 205 15.49 -2.24 -6.20
C CYS A 205 14.27 -2.59 -5.36
N GLY A 206 14.48 -3.48 -4.39
CA GLY A 206 13.41 -3.91 -3.51
C GLY A 206 13.90 -4.77 -2.36
N ALA A 207 12.97 -5.13 -1.50
CA ALA A 207 13.22 -6.00 -0.35
C ALA A 207 12.15 -7.09 -0.27
N ALA A 208 12.58 -8.33 -0.02
CA ALA A 208 11.66 -9.40 0.37
C ALA A 208 11.24 -9.17 1.82
N VAL A 209 9.93 -9.05 2.07
CA VAL A 209 9.42 -8.82 3.43
C VAL A 209 8.37 -9.85 3.77
N SER A 210 8.59 -10.56 4.88
CA SER A 210 7.65 -11.50 5.47
C SER A 210 6.98 -10.88 6.69
N PHE A 211 5.68 -11.07 6.80
CA PHE A 211 4.83 -10.57 7.87
C PHE A 211 3.69 -11.56 8.16
N THR A 212 3.05 -11.38 9.30
CA THR A 212 1.93 -12.20 9.76
C THR A 212 0.91 -11.31 10.46
N GLY A 213 -0.35 -11.35 10.02
CA GLY A 213 -1.46 -10.79 10.78
C GLY A 213 -1.99 -11.78 11.81
N PHE A 214 -3.00 -11.35 12.57
CA PHE A 214 -3.75 -12.21 13.48
C PHE A 214 -5.25 -11.95 13.30
N ALA A 215 -6.05 -13.01 13.31
CA ALA A 215 -7.50 -12.91 13.20
C ALA A 215 -8.19 -13.87 14.17
N MET A 216 -9.21 -13.34 14.86
CA MET A 216 -10.10 -14.07 15.75
C MET A 216 -11.53 -13.76 15.39
N ASP A 217 -12.41 -14.71 15.65
CA ASP A 217 -13.84 -14.57 15.52
C ASP A 217 -14.51 -15.24 16.73
N ASP A 218 -15.63 -14.70 17.20
CA ASP A 218 -16.31 -15.22 18.40
C ASP A 218 -16.92 -16.61 18.15
N GLU A 219 -17.33 -16.89 16.91
CA GLU A 219 -17.98 -18.13 16.49
C GLU A 219 -16.94 -19.16 15.98
N ASP A 220 -16.01 -18.74 15.12
CA ASP A 220 -15.00 -19.61 14.49
C ASP A 220 -13.69 -19.75 15.28
N GLY A 221 -13.48 -18.90 16.28
CA GLY A 221 -12.24 -18.87 17.06
C GLY A 221 -11.06 -18.34 16.25
N ASN A 222 -9.91 -19.04 16.25
CA ASN A 222 -8.70 -18.55 15.58
C ASN A 222 -8.71 -18.91 14.09
N ILE A 223 -8.95 -17.91 13.25
CA ILE A 223 -8.99 -18.02 11.80
C ILE A 223 -7.76 -17.39 11.11
N THR A 224 -6.67 -17.18 11.83
CA THR A 224 -5.44 -16.54 11.31
C THR A 224 -4.89 -17.22 10.04
N SER A 225 -5.08 -18.53 9.89
CA SER A 225 -4.64 -19.27 8.68
C SER A 225 -5.45 -18.95 7.43
N LEU A 226 -6.62 -18.31 7.56
CA LEU A 226 -7.49 -17.91 6.46
C LEU A 226 -7.17 -16.50 5.95
N ILE A 227 -6.26 -15.77 6.60
CA ILE A 227 -5.87 -14.43 6.17
C ILE A 227 -5.23 -14.49 4.78
N VAL A 228 -5.76 -13.67 3.88
CA VAL A 228 -5.20 -13.41 2.55
C VAL A 228 -4.55 -12.03 2.54
N ALA A 229 -3.29 -11.98 2.09
CA ALA A 229 -2.52 -10.75 1.99
C ALA A 229 -2.31 -10.33 0.54
N THR A 230 -2.51 -9.04 0.26
CA THR A 230 -2.22 -8.45 -1.06
C THR A 230 -1.40 -7.16 -0.88
N PRO A 231 -0.12 -7.12 -1.32
CA PRO A 231 0.70 -8.23 -1.81
C PRO A 231 0.92 -9.35 -0.77
N ALA A 232 1.28 -10.55 -1.21
CA ALA A 232 1.46 -11.70 -0.33
C ALA A 232 2.71 -11.57 0.56
N SER A 233 2.67 -12.19 1.75
CA SER A 233 3.83 -12.27 2.64
C SER A 233 5.01 -12.98 1.96
N GLY A 234 6.21 -12.40 2.08
CA GLY A 234 7.42 -12.87 1.40
C GLY A 234 7.60 -12.32 -0.02
N SER A 235 6.70 -11.47 -0.52
CA SER A 235 6.87 -10.78 -1.81
C SER A 235 8.03 -9.79 -1.78
N ILE A 236 8.54 -9.44 -2.97
CA ILE A 236 9.46 -8.31 -3.16
C ILE A 236 8.66 -7.02 -3.23
N PHE A 237 8.98 -6.08 -2.36
CA PHE A 237 8.43 -4.73 -2.34
C PHE A 237 9.43 -3.76 -2.98
N SER A 238 8.98 -2.88 -3.86
CA SER A 238 9.82 -1.88 -4.53
C SER A 238 10.19 -0.74 -3.58
N ILE A 239 11.22 0.03 -3.92
CA ILE A 239 11.59 1.27 -3.19
C ILE A 239 10.38 2.20 -3.05
N GLY A 240 10.29 2.84 -1.89
CA GLY A 240 9.18 3.71 -1.50
C GLY A 240 8.17 3.01 -0.59
N VAL A 241 6.98 3.61 -0.49
CA VAL A 241 5.90 3.14 0.40
C VAL A 241 5.00 2.17 -0.35
N ASN A 242 4.90 0.95 0.15
CA ASN A 242 4.02 -0.09 -0.36
C ASN A 242 2.91 -0.33 0.66
N THR A 243 1.65 -0.33 0.22
CA THR A 243 0.51 -0.65 1.10
C THR A 243 0.15 -2.13 0.96
N VAL A 244 0.06 -2.84 2.09
CA VAL A 244 -0.41 -4.22 2.15
C VAL A 244 -1.81 -4.22 2.76
N THR A 245 -2.74 -4.91 2.10
CA THR A 245 -4.08 -5.17 2.64
C THR A 245 -4.18 -6.62 3.06
N LEU A 246 -4.58 -6.84 4.32
CA LEU A 246 -4.98 -8.16 4.82
C LEU A 246 -6.51 -8.25 4.80
N SER A 247 -7.04 -9.40 4.39
CA SER A 247 -8.46 -9.73 4.41
C SER A 247 -8.66 -11.10 5.01
N VAL A 248 -9.75 -11.28 5.75
CA VAL A 248 -10.17 -12.58 6.26
C VAL A 248 -11.69 -12.70 6.11
N THR A 249 -12.14 -13.92 5.82
CA THR A 249 -13.55 -14.28 5.70
C THR A 249 -13.82 -15.44 6.65
N ASP A 250 -14.91 -15.36 7.42
CA ASP A 250 -15.34 -16.39 8.37
C ASP A 250 -16.19 -17.48 7.67
N SER A 251 -16.74 -18.42 8.45
CA SER A 251 -17.59 -19.49 7.92
C SER A 251 -19.01 -19.07 7.54
N ASP A 252 -19.42 -17.86 7.96
CA ASP A 252 -20.71 -17.21 7.68
C ASP A 252 -20.60 -16.13 6.58
N ASP A 253 -19.47 -16.10 5.85
CA ASP A 253 -19.13 -15.16 4.79
C ASP A 253 -19.00 -13.67 5.22
N ASN A 254 -18.90 -13.37 6.52
CA ASN A 254 -18.51 -12.03 6.97
C ASN A 254 -17.03 -11.78 6.68
N THR A 255 -16.69 -10.52 6.38
CA THR A 255 -15.33 -10.14 6.01
C THR A 255 -14.79 -8.97 6.81
N SER A 256 -13.52 -9.06 7.16
CA SER A 256 -12.78 -7.97 7.80
C SER A 256 -11.47 -7.71 7.09
N THR A 257 -11.06 -6.45 7.06
CA THR A 257 -9.81 -6.02 6.41
C THR A 257 -9.03 -5.06 7.30
N CYS A 258 -7.71 -5.09 7.16
CA CYS A 258 -6.83 -4.07 7.74
C CYS A 258 -5.67 -3.77 6.79
N GLN A 259 -5.01 -2.63 7.00
CA GLN A 259 -3.88 -2.19 6.18
C GLN A 259 -2.69 -1.77 7.03
N PHE A 260 -1.49 -2.06 6.52
CA PHE A 260 -0.24 -1.52 7.03
C PHE A 260 0.69 -1.21 5.85
N THR A 261 1.80 -0.53 6.13
CA THR A 261 2.75 -0.11 5.09
C THR A 261 4.13 -0.74 5.28
N ILE A 262 4.78 -1.01 4.16
CA ILE A 262 6.18 -1.41 4.06
C ILE A 262 6.90 -0.32 3.30
N THR A 263 7.80 0.39 3.98
CA THR A 263 8.67 1.41 3.38
C THR A 263 10.02 0.77 3.07
N VAL A 264 10.35 0.66 1.79
CA VAL A 264 11.66 0.21 1.33
C VAL A 264 12.50 1.43 1.03
N VAL A 265 13.60 1.58 1.77
CA VAL A 265 14.57 2.67 1.61
C VAL A 265 15.71 2.17 0.74
N ASP A 266 16.10 2.96 -0.25
CA ASP A 266 17.30 2.67 -1.02
C ASP A 266 18.55 3.10 -0.25
N ASN A 267 19.46 2.16 -0.04
CA ASN A 267 20.73 2.37 0.65
C ASN A 267 21.91 1.84 -0.17
N ASP A 268 21.70 1.50 -1.44
CA ASP A 268 22.76 1.09 -2.35
C ASP A 268 23.30 2.35 -3.05
N PRO A 269 24.58 2.72 -2.89
CA PRO A 269 25.13 3.88 -3.58
C PRO A 269 25.19 3.68 -5.10
N PRO A 270 25.13 4.78 -5.88
CA PRO A 270 25.33 4.71 -7.33
C PRO A 270 26.77 4.29 -7.67
N VAL A 271 27.01 3.93 -8.92
CA VAL A 271 28.35 3.68 -9.47
C VAL A 271 28.81 4.91 -10.26
N ALA A 272 29.78 5.65 -9.72
CA ALA A 272 30.44 6.75 -10.41
C ALA A 272 31.54 6.24 -11.36
N ILE A 273 31.50 6.66 -12.63
CA ILE A 273 32.48 6.29 -13.65
C ILE A 273 32.97 7.56 -14.34
N CYS A 274 34.28 7.78 -14.32
CA CYS A 274 34.91 9.00 -14.84
C CYS A 274 35.67 8.74 -16.15
N GLN A 275 35.86 9.79 -16.94
CA GLN A 275 36.78 9.85 -18.07
C GLN A 275 37.66 11.11 -18.00
N ASP A 276 38.91 10.97 -18.42
CA ASP A 276 39.83 12.09 -18.58
C ASP A 276 39.46 12.91 -19.81
N ILE A 277 39.65 14.23 -19.73
CA ILE A 277 39.39 15.16 -20.84
C ILE A 277 40.52 16.16 -21.05
N THR A 278 40.48 16.85 -22.18
CA THR A 278 41.35 18.00 -22.48
C THR A 278 40.48 19.19 -22.82
N VAL A 279 40.82 20.36 -22.27
CA VAL A 279 40.12 21.63 -22.52
C VAL A 279 41.14 22.71 -22.90
N GLU A 280 40.75 23.59 -23.80
CA GLU A 280 41.53 24.76 -24.20
C GLU A 280 41.02 25.99 -23.46
N LEU A 281 41.94 26.84 -22.97
CA LEU A 281 41.59 28.15 -22.45
C LEU A 281 41.08 29.06 -23.59
N ASP A 282 40.04 29.84 -23.30
CA ASP A 282 39.59 30.87 -24.23
C ASP A 282 40.71 31.91 -24.43
N PRO A 283 41.10 32.23 -25.69
CA PRO A 283 42.28 33.03 -25.99
C PRO A 283 42.14 34.51 -25.63
N ILE A 284 40.95 34.98 -25.27
CA ILE A 284 40.68 36.37 -24.89
C ILE A 284 40.59 36.50 -23.38
N THR A 285 39.86 35.59 -22.74
CA THR A 285 39.56 35.64 -21.30
C THR A 285 40.55 34.84 -20.45
N GLY A 286 41.26 33.88 -21.04
CA GLY A 286 42.19 32.99 -20.34
C GLY A 286 41.49 31.99 -19.41
N THR A 287 40.23 31.63 -19.70
CA THR A 287 39.41 30.75 -18.86
C THR A 287 38.79 29.60 -19.65
N ALA A 288 38.50 28.49 -18.98
CA ALA A 288 37.71 27.37 -19.50
C ALA A 288 36.74 26.87 -18.43
N THR A 289 35.61 26.30 -18.84
CA THR A 289 34.65 25.67 -17.92
C THR A 289 34.23 24.31 -18.44
N ILE A 290 33.95 23.39 -17.52
CA ILE A 290 33.41 22.05 -17.82
C ILE A 290 32.10 21.84 -17.07
N ALA A 291 31.24 21.00 -17.64
CA ALA A 291 30.08 20.44 -16.97
C ALA A 291 30.41 19.05 -16.40
N PRO A 292 29.68 18.59 -15.37
CA PRO A 292 29.85 17.22 -14.84
C PRO A 292 29.74 16.13 -15.91
N ALA A 293 28.88 16.33 -16.92
CA ALA A 293 28.70 15.40 -18.04
C ALA A 293 29.94 15.28 -18.95
N ASP A 294 30.87 16.24 -18.95
CA ASP A 294 32.06 16.19 -19.79
C ASP A 294 33.06 15.13 -19.29
N VAL A 295 33.14 14.93 -17.97
CA VAL A 295 34.02 13.96 -17.31
C VAL A 295 33.31 12.69 -16.86
N ASP A 296 32.00 12.60 -17.07
CA ASP A 296 31.22 11.39 -16.81
C ASP A 296 31.39 10.36 -17.92
N ASN A 297 31.60 9.11 -17.55
CA ASN A 297 31.78 7.98 -18.46
C ASN A 297 30.68 6.93 -18.27
N GLY A 298 29.46 7.38 -17.98
CA GLY A 298 28.30 6.53 -17.79
C GLY A 298 28.07 6.14 -16.33
N SER A 299 28.21 7.09 -15.40
CA SER A 299 27.76 6.89 -14.02
C SER A 299 26.29 6.49 -14.00
N SER A 300 25.96 5.51 -13.16
CA SER A 300 24.62 4.91 -13.14
C SER A 300 24.23 4.46 -11.75
N ASP A 301 22.92 4.41 -11.52
CA ASP A 301 22.33 3.79 -10.35
C ASP A 301 21.39 2.67 -10.81
N LEU A 302 21.20 1.67 -9.96
CA LEU A 302 20.34 0.54 -10.29
C LEU A 302 18.84 0.91 -10.19
N CYS A 303 18.50 1.83 -9.29
CA CYS A 303 17.17 2.02 -8.75
C CYS A 303 16.57 3.41 -8.97
N GLY A 304 17.35 4.35 -9.48
CA GLY A 304 16.88 5.69 -9.78
C GLY A 304 17.77 6.44 -10.78
N ALA A 305 17.52 7.75 -10.86
CA ALA A 305 18.36 8.66 -11.60
C ALA A 305 19.60 9.04 -10.77
N VAL A 306 20.66 9.45 -11.48
CA VAL A 306 21.88 9.97 -10.86
C VAL A 306 21.99 11.46 -11.17
N SER A 307 22.23 12.25 -10.13
CA SER A 307 22.67 13.64 -10.21
C SER A 307 24.18 13.72 -10.08
N LEU A 308 24.80 14.59 -10.88
CA LEU A 308 26.25 14.72 -10.97
C LEU A 308 26.70 16.10 -10.52
N SER A 309 27.82 16.15 -9.79
CA SER A 309 28.46 17.40 -9.38
C SER A 309 29.99 17.30 -9.42
N LEU A 310 30.64 18.43 -9.63
CA LEU A 310 32.10 18.56 -9.62
C LEU A 310 32.55 19.46 -8.48
N ASP A 311 33.71 19.13 -7.91
CA ASP A 311 34.42 20.00 -6.98
C ASP A 311 35.06 21.21 -7.68
N ILE A 312 35.52 21.03 -8.92
CA ILE A 312 36.17 22.04 -9.76
C ILE A 312 35.56 22.00 -11.16
N SER A 313 35.02 23.12 -11.63
CA SER A 313 34.39 23.25 -12.95
C SER A 313 34.88 24.42 -13.79
N ALA A 314 35.80 25.23 -13.26
CA ALA A 314 36.37 26.39 -13.94
C ALA A 314 37.90 26.37 -13.81
N PHE A 315 38.56 26.72 -14.90
CA PHE A 315 40.02 26.69 -15.05
C PHE A 315 40.50 28.02 -15.63
N ASP A 316 41.72 28.41 -15.26
CA ASP A 316 42.38 29.60 -15.77
C ASP A 316 43.85 29.31 -16.13
N CYS A 317 44.58 30.35 -16.53
CA CYS A 317 46.00 30.26 -16.89
C CYS A 317 46.92 29.71 -15.78
N THR A 318 46.49 29.73 -14.51
CA THR A 318 47.28 29.14 -13.40
C THR A 318 47.14 27.63 -13.32
N MET A 319 46.13 27.08 -13.99
CA MET A 319 45.76 25.66 -13.98
C MET A 319 46.18 24.94 -15.27
N THR A 320 47.11 25.47 -16.07
CA THR A 320 47.61 24.78 -17.26
C THR A 320 48.28 23.45 -16.92
N GLY A 321 48.06 22.42 -17.74
CA GLY A 321 48.52 21.05 -17.48
C GLY A 321 47.43 20.17 -16.87
N PRO A 322 47.80 19.02 -16.28
CA PRO A 322 46.85 18.07 -15.70
C PRO A 322 46.32 18.55 -14.35
N ASN A 323 44.99 18.58 -14.21
CA ASN A 323 44.29 18.87 -12.96
C ASN A 323 43.38 17.69 -12.60
N THR A 324 43.42 17.23 -11.36
CA THR A 324 42.49 16.20 -10.89
C THR A 324 41.21 16.85 -10.42
N VAL A 325 40.07 16.41 -10.95
CA VAL A 325 38.73 16.79 -10.49
C VAL A 325 38.01 15.57 -9.95
N VAL A 326 37.11 15.79 -8.99
CA VAL A 326 36.29 14.74 -8.37
C VAL A 326 34.84 14.90 -8.85
N LEU A 327 34.36 13.90 -9.57
CA LEU A 327 32.95 13.76 -9.92
C LEU A 327 32.24 13.02 -8.79
N THR A 328 31.19 13.62 -8.24
CA THR A 328 30.30 12.99 -7.26
C THR A 328 28.97 12.66 -7.92
N ALA A 329 28.61 11.37 -7.93
CA ALA A 329 27.31 10.85 -8.33
C ALA A 329 26.43 10.68 -7.09
N THR A 330 25.21 11.22 -7.11
CA THR A 330 24.23 11.09 -6.02
C THR A 330 22.91 10.60 -6.60
N ASP A 331 22.36 9.53 -6.02
CA ASP A 331 21.07 8.97 -6.43
C ASP A 331 19.87 9.76 -5.85
N ASP A 332 18.65 9.35 -6.21
CA ASP A 332 17.40 9.98 -5.74
C ASP A 332 17.12 9.75 -4.24
N ALA A 333 17.77 8.76 -3.61
CA ALA A 333 17.66 8.48 -2.18
C ALA A 333 18.71 9.21 -1.33
N GLY A 334 19.66 9.90 -1.98
CA GLY A 334 20.73 10.65 -1.34
C GLY A 334 21.99 9.85 -1.06
N ASN A 335 22.10 8.60 -1.53
CA ASN A 335 23.37 7.88 -1.48
C ASN A 335 24.32 8.44 -2.54
N SER A 336 25.62 8.42 -2.25
CA SER A 336 26.61 9.00 -3.15
C SER A 336 27.87 8.15 -3.29
N SER A 337 28.49 8.26 -4.46
CA SER A 337 29.81 7.74 -4.75
C SER A 337 30.63 8.74 -5.56
N ASN A 338 31.94 8.54 -5.63
CA ASN A 338 32.84 9.45 -6.32
C ASN A 338 33.84 8.69 -7.21
N CYS A 339 34.29 9.39 -8.24
CA CYS A 339 35.43 9.00 -9.06
C CYS A 339 36.27 10.25 -9.38
N SER A 340 37.50 10.05 -9.86
CA SER A 340 38.38 11.14 -10.26
C SER A 340 38.67 11.09 -11.75
N ALA A 341 38.73 12.27 -12.37
CA ALA A 341 39.13 12.48 -13.76
C ALA A 341 40.31 13.47 -13.82
N THR A 342 41.16 13.30 -14.82
CA THR A 342 42.22 14.25 -15.16
C THR A 342 41.74 15.19 -16.26
N VAL A 343 41.68 16.48 -15.96
CA VAL A 343 41.39 17.55 -16.92
C VAL A 343 42.71 18.21 -17.32
N THR A 344 43.13 17.98 -18.56
CA THR A 344 44.33 18.61 -19.12
C THR A 344 43.98 19.95 -19.74
N VAL A 345 44.39 21.04 -19.10
CA VAL A 345 44.14 22.41 -19.57
C VAL A 345 45.30 22.85 -20.47
N GLN A 346 44.96 23.27 -21.69
CA GLN A 346 45.93 23.71 -22.69
C GLN A 346 45.79 25.22 -22.96
N ASP A 347 46.93 25.86 -23.21
CA ASP A 347 47.01 27.21 -23.76
C ASP A 347 47.74 27.14 -25.10
N SER A 348 46.98 27.32 -26.17
CA SER A 348 47.47 27.36 -27.55
C SER A 348 47.63 28.80 -28.07
N THR A 349 47.42 29.82 -27.23
CA THR A 349 47.43 31.22 -27.63
C THR A 349 48.87 31.72 -27.82
N SER A 350 49.23 32.08 -29.06
CA SER A 350 50.53 32.67 -29.34
C SER A 350 50.61 34.14 -28.89
N PRO A 351 51.71 34.60 -28.28
CA PRO A 351 51.86 36.01 -27.91
C PRO A 351 51.97 36.89 -29.15
N ILE A 352 51.28 38.04 -29.13
CA ILE A 352 51.39 39.05 -30.20
C ILE A 352 52.41 40.11 -29.77
N ILE A 353 53.55 40.16 -30.47
CA ILE A 353 54.52 41.25 -30.31
C ILE A 353 54.17 42.34 -31.33
N THR A 354 53.83 43.53 -30.85
CA THR A 354 53.68 44.73 -31.69
C THR A 354 54.91 45.63 -31.49
N CYS A 355 55.77 45.71 -32.50
CA CYS A 355 56.90 46.63 -32.47
C CYS A 355 56.41 48.05 -32.75
N LEU A 356 56.44 48.92 -31.74
CA LEU A 356 56.10 50.34 -31.87
C LEU A 356 57.31 51.14 -32.42
N GLY A 357 57.67 50.91 -33.69
CA GLY A 357 58.53 51.80 -34.50
C GLY A 357 59.98 51.97 -34.07
N GLU A 358 60.92 51.74 -35.00
CA GLU A 358 62.31 52.20 -34.88
C GLU A 358 62.35 53.73 -35.00
N ALA A 359 63.10 54.42 -34.13
CA ALA A 359 63.30 55.86 -34.25
C ALA A 359 64.19 56.16 -35.48
N SER A 360 63.61 56.83 -36.50
CA SER A 360 64.42 57.51 -37.53
C SER A 360 65.29 58.54 -36.82
N GLY A 361 66.61 58.38 -36.87
CA GLY A 361 67.53 59.47 -36.56
C GLY A 361 67.27 60.71 -37.44
N PRO A 362 67.86 61.86 -37.13
CA PRO A 362 67.74 63.04 -37.96
C PRO A 362 68.25 62.75 -39.38
N SER A 363 67.51 63.22 -40.39
CA SER A 363 67.88 63.02 -41.80
C SER A 363 69.14 63.78 -42.21
N VAL A 364 69.62 64.72 -41.40
CA VAL A 364 70.88 65.44 -41.60
C VAL A 364 71.73 65.25 -40.35
N PHE A 365 72.96 64.81 -40.51
CA PHE A 365 73.87 64.50 -39.41
C PHE A 365 75.32 64.87 -39.76
N ILE A 366 76.15 65.02 -38.72
CA ILE A 366 77.60 65.20 -38.90
C ILE A 366 78.18 63.85 -39.33
N ASN A 367 78.73 63.80 -40.53
CA ASN A 367 79.30 62.58 -41.12
C ASN A 367 80.76 62.39 -40.69
N GLU A 368 81.54 63.47 -40.76
CA GLU A 368 82.97 63.44 -40.47
C GLU A 368 83.42 64.73 -39.79
N ILE A 369 84.40 64.62 -38.90
CA ILE A 369 85.06 65.75 -38.25
C ILE A 369 86.57 65.57 -38.45
N HIS A 370 87.18 66.49 -39.18
CA HIS A 370 88.62 66.63 -39.30
C HIS A 370 89.09 67.68 -38.29
N TYR A 371 89.80 67.23 -37.27
CA TYR A 371 90.50 68.09 -36.30
C TYR A 371 91.95 67.62 -36.21
N ASP A 372 92.87 68.56 -36.04
CA ASP A 372 94.29 68.26 -35.91
C ASP A 372 94.78 68.41 -34.45
N ASN A 373 96.10 68.31 -34.24
CA ASN A 373 96.71 68.54 -32.93
C ASN A 373 97.03 70.03 -32.74
N ALA A 374 96.60 70.58 -31.60
CA ALA A 374 96.75 71.98 -31.19
C ALA A 374 97.94 72.77 -31.80
N GLY A 375 97.62 73.79 -32.59
CA GLY A 375 98.53 74.88 -32.97
C GLY A 375 98.76 75.09 -34.47
N ALA A 376 98.09 74.36 -35.35
CA ALA A 376 98.13 74.59 -36.79
C ALA A 376 96.72 74.47 -37.42
N ASP A 377 95.95 75.56 -37.41
CA ASP A 377 94.54 75.60 -37.86
C ASP A 377 94.38 75.57 -39.40
N GLU A 378 95.23 74.84 -40.12
CA GLU A 378 95.16 74.71 -41.59
C GLU A 378 94.47 73.38 -41.94
N ALA A 379 93.31 73.47 -42.62
CA ALA A 379 92.49 72.35 -43.14
C ALA A 379 91.57 71.59 -42.15
N GLU A 380 91.14 72.20 -41.05
CA GLU A 380 90.04 71.67 -40.21
C GLU A 380 88.68 71.81 -40.91
N ALA A 381 87.84 70.76 -40.83
CA ALA A 381 86.54 70.74 -41.49
C ALA A 381 85.54 69.82 -40.79
N ILE A 382 84.25 70.13 -40.92
CA ILE A 382 83.14 69.25 -40.53
C ILE A 382 82.33 68.94 -41.78
N GLU A 383 82.16 67.65 -42.06
CA GLU A 383 81.33 67.17 -43.15
C GLU A 383 79.92 66.86 -42.65
N ILE A 384 78.92 67.33 -43.37
CA ILE A 384 77.50 67.10 -43.08
C ILE A 384 76.93 66.21 -44.17
N ALA A 385 76.32 65.09 -43.78
CA ALA A 385 75.61 64.20 -44.69
C ALA A 385 74.10 64.22 -44.43
N GLY A 386 73.34 63.90 -45.47
CA GLY A 386 71.90 63.82 -45.47
C GLY A 386 71.38 63.56 -46.88
N PRO A 387 70.06 63.56 -47.11
CA PRO A 387 69.50 63.40 -48.44
C PRO A 387 70.04 64.45 -49.41
N SER A 388 70.45 64.01 -50.60
CA SER A 388 70.78 64.89 -51.71
C SER A 388 69.63 65.85 -52.02
N GLY A 389 69.96 67.11 -52.29
CA GLY A 389 68.99 68.18 -52.44
C GLY A 389 68.59 68.87 -51.13
N THR A 390 69.09 68.43 -49.97
CA THR A 390 68.77 69.09 -48.68
C THR A 390 69.44 70.46 -48.60
N ASN A 391 68.63 71.52 -48.52
CA ASN A 391 69.10 72.90 -48.35
C ASN A 391 69.55 73.15 -46.91
N LEU A 392 70.81 73.55 -46.74
CA LEU A 392 71.43 73.74 -45.44
C LEU A 392 71.31 75.17 -44.87
N SER A 393 70.63 76.09 -45.56
CA SER A 393 70.53 77.50 -45.15
C SER A 393 69.82 77.73 -43.81
N THR A 394 69.06 76.76 -43.32
CA THR A 394 68.41 76.79 -41.99
C THR A 394 69.20 76.06 -40.91
N TYR A 395 70.34 75.46 -41.26
CA TYR A 395 71.17 74.69 -40.34
C TYR A 395 72.36 75.52 -39.87
N SER A 396 72.85 75.21 -38.67
CA SER A 396 74.09 75.76 -38.15
C SER A 396 74.84 74.69 -37.38
N ILE A 397 76.17 74.78 -37.39
CA ILE A 397 77.05 73.99 -36.53
C ILE A 397 77.48 74.89 -35.38
N VAL A 398 77.16 74.47 -34.16
CA VAL A 398 77.54 75.18 -32.94
C VAL A 398 78.72 74.45 -32.31
N LEU A 399 79.83 75.16 -32.12
CA LEU A 399 81.06 74.62 -31.55
C LEU A 399 81.18 75.06 -30.09
N TYR A 400 81.39 74.08 -29.21
CA TYR A 400 81.48 74.27 -27.77
C TYR A 400 82.88 73.94 -27.28
N ASN A 401 83.37 74.70 -26.30
CA ASN A 401 84.64 74.38 -25.66
C ASN A 401 84.43 73.24 -24.66
N GLY A 402 85.41 72.35 -24.53
CA GLY A 402 85.36 71.25 -23.54
C GLY A 402 85.47 71.72 -22.08
N ASN A 403 85.63 73.03 -21.83
CA ASN A 403 85.81 73.62 -20.51
C ASN A 403 84.52 74.29 -20.02
N GLY A 404 83.53 73.47 -19.66
CA GLY A 404 82.22 73.92 -19.19
C GLY A 404 81.16 74.04 -20.28
N GLY A 405 81.44 73.58 -21.50
CA GLY A 405 80.45 73.52 -22.59
C GLY A 405 79.97 74.90 -23.03
N THR A 406 80.85 75.91 -22.97
CA THR A 406 80.49 77.25 -23.45
C THR A 406 80.62 77.26 -24.97
N GLU A 407 79.59 77.72 -25.66
CA GLU A 407 79.66 77.98 -27.10
C GLU A 407 80.78 78.98 -27.37
N TYR A 408 81.72 78.62 -28.25
CA TYR A 408 82.78 79.54 -28.67
C TYR A 408 82.61 80.00 -30.12
N ASN A 409 81.84 79.27 -30.92
CA ASN A 409 81.56 79.66 -32.30
C ASN A 409 80.27 79.02 -32.81
N THR A 410 79.59 79.70 -33.75
CA THR A 410 78.48 79.15 -34.51
C THR A 410 78.69 79.43 -35.99
N VAL A 411 78.68 78.37 -36.79
CA VAL A 411 78.84 78.42 -38.25
C VAL A 411 77.49 78.15 -38.89
N ASN A 412 76.86 79.19 -39.44
CA ASN A 412 75.65 79.02 -40.26
C ASN A 412 76.03 78.32 -41.56
N LEU A 413 75.30 77.25 -41.89
CA LEU A 413 75.53 76.50 -43.11
C LEU A 413 74.81 77.17 -44.28
N SER A 414 75.28 76.88 -45.49
CA SER A 414 74.65 77.32 -46.73
C SER A 414 74.90 76.28 -47.81
N GLY A 415 74.19 76.41 -48.94
CA GLY A 415 74.27 75.42 -50.02
C GLY A 415 73.30 74.26 -49.84
N VAL A 416 73.52 73.21 -50.61
CA VAL A 416 72.68 72.02 -50.71
C VAL A 416 73.58 70.80 -50.69
N ILE A 417 73.22 69.75 -49.96
CA ILE A 417 73.94 68.46 -50.00
C ILE A 417 73.81 67.89 -51.41
N ASP A 418 74.93 67.61 -52.06
CA ASP A 418 74.99 66.98 -53.39
C ASP A 418 74.98 65.44 -53.30
N ASP A 419 74.99 64.79 -54.46
CA ASP A 419 74.94 63.33 -54.63
C ASP A 419 76.32 62.67 -54.55
#